data_AF-A0A507R4W6-F1
#
_entry.id   AF-A0A507R4W6-F1
#
_cell.length_a   1.000
_cell.length_b   1.000
_cell.length_c   1.000
_cell.angle_alpha   90.00
_cell.angle_beta   90.00
_cell.angle_gamma   90.00
#
_symmetry.space_group_name_H-M   'P 1'
#
loop_
_entity.id
_entity.type
_entity.pdbx_description
1 polymer ?
#
loop_
_entity_poly.entity_id
_entity_poly.type
_entity_poly.pdbx_seq_one_letter_code
_entity_poly.pdbx_strand_id
1 'polypeptide(L)'
;MDDRLNPIRVRGRRKKRVAPDNSNHPDTQPKRRGRPLLPPGYVSKSKSSKRIRLFAQTAKPTAKDSGKRLSRLETLPVEILEKIFLYSLNVNLPRVSPSIAAAVTSERIYRVLILLAFWDDSDDLRDDYRGGAYHETRISRGYDEIISRILHPLGREYTPLPFEERKRLQSSILRCRWCTFERIRRQLPNLARLIVRRRWINTGFEMEDGQLEVLEDNLAHLGDDDDELGSYIFTGAVPGLDDANEPSHRDALTISQSGISISCASTQSLFPLLSVKDFPPSLLRGDISGDQYQGFTESHSTFLQNLRILAAFNRMSPSHVRLLRQENAEKITFPREALQQGIHNALVTENAPVLSTLLKLDEFYFRSLHTPDDDTQRRNGIEFETPLYTIPADHFRTAARVCREIIDRRGGDHRNSTRLFRVLLHASAESLPADDPEITQFAMDVGGSLGSWLLDLMMELPHLVAHARENPGGSMFYLWSPQGGMAGRYVQEISEGRDGMGCVL
;
A
#
# COMPACT_ATOMS: atom_id res chain seq x y z
N MET A 1 -8.54 -32.28 49.19
CA MET A 1 -8.52 -30.89 48.69
C MET A 1 -7.12 -30.39 48.94
N ASP A 2 -6.34 -30.27 47.87
CA ASP A 2 -4.88 -30.46 47.94
C ASP A 2 -4.14 -29.25 47.36
N ASP A 3 -4.01 -28.21 48.19
CA ASP A 3 -3.13 -27.08 47.89
C ASP A 3 -1.67 -27.45 48.19
N ARG A 4 -0.89 -27.68 47.12
CA ARG A 4 0.57 -27.91 47.19
C ARG A 4 1.34 -26.85 46.40
N LEU A 5 1.38 -25.65 46.97
CA LEU A 5 2.28 -24.57 46.53
C LEU A 5 3.75 -24.98 46.73
N ASN A 6 4.51 -25.09 45.64
CA ASN A 6 5.94 -25.39 45.68
C ASN A 6 6.78 -24.11 45.91
N PRO A 7 7.70 -24.06 46.90
CA PRO A 7 8.43 -22.84 47.24
C PRO A 7 9.57 -22.51 46.23
N ILE A 8 9.70 -21.22 45.92
CA ILE A 8 10.70 -20.67 45.01
C ILE A 8 12.11 -20.78 45.62
N ARG A 9 13.05 -21.41 44.90
CA ARG A 9 14.43 -21.63 45.37
C ARG A 9 15.43 -20.68 44.69
N VAL A 10 15.67 -19.52 45.32
CA VAL A 10 16.62 -18.50 44.84
C VAL A 10 18.06 -19.05 44.80
N ARG A 11 18.74 -18.90 43.65
CA ARG A 11 20.08 -19.48 43.43
C ARG A 11 21.19 -18.57 43.97
N GLY A 12 21.78 -18.96 45.11
CA GLY A 12 22.74 -18.14 45.86
C GLY A 12 24.08 -17.85 45.17
N ARG A 13 24.63 -16.66 45.43
CA ARG A 13 25.85 -16.07 44.84
C ARG A 13 27.06 -16.21 45.78
N ARG A 14 27.99 -17.15 45.55
CA ARG A 14 29.30 -17.33 46.24
C ARG A 14 30.18 -18.33 45.46
N LYS A 15 31.52 -18.36 45.53
CA LYS A 15 32.56 -17.39 45.96
C LYS A 15 33.90 -17.86 45.34
N LYS A 16 34.84 -16.97 44.99
CA LYS A 16 36.24 -17.37 44.72
C LYS A 16 36.86 -18.03 45.97
N ARG A 17 37.75 -19.01 45.78
CA ARG A 17 38.73 -19.46 46.78
C ARG A 17 40.14 -19.38 46.18
N VAL A 18 41.12 -19.19 47.05
CA VAL A 18 42.56 -19.17 46.78
C VAL A 18 43.18 -20.42 47.40
N ALA A 19 44.27 -20.94 46.84
CA ALA A 19 44.96 -22.14 47.30
C ALA A 19 46.17 -21.81 48.21
N PRO A 20 46.56 -22.75 49.08
CA PRO A 20 47.92 -22.79 49.65
C PRO A 20 48.61 -24.16 49.43
N ASP A 21 49.68 -24.12 48.62
CA ASP A 21 51.06 -24.58 48.90
C ASP A 21 51.42 -26.03 49.36
N ASN A 22 52.70 -26.38 49.08
CA ASN A 22 53.47 -27.58 49.45
C ASN A 22 53.08 -28.94 48.82
N SER A 23 54.01 -29.81 48.38
CA SER A 23 55.49 -29.69 48.28
C SER A 23 56.10 -30.74 47.33
N ASN A 24 57.40 -30.58 47.02
CA ASN A 24 58.37 -31.51 46.40
C ASN A 24 58.50 -31.57 44.85
N HIS A 25 59.77 -31.63 44.43
CA HIS A 25 60.36 -31.56 43.06
C HIS A 25 60.88 -32.95 42.62
N PRO A 26 61.41 -33.17 41.38
CA PRO A 26 61.58 -32.26 40.21
C PRO A 26 60.94 -32.88 38.91
N ASP A 27 61.15 -32.45 37.65
CA ASP A 27 61.75 -31.24 37.03
C ASP A 27 60.79 -30.74 35.87
N THR A 28 61.08 -30.39 34.60
CA THR A 28 62.31 -30.31 33.77
C THR A 28 62.28 -29.13 32.79
N GLN A 29 62.98 -28.03 33.14
CA GLN A 29 63.50 -27.02 32.19
C GLN A 29 62.40 -26.32 31.30
N PRO A 30 62.71 -25.41 30.33
CA PRO A 30 62.46 -23.98 30.60
C PRO A 30 61.63 -23.23 29.53
N LYS A 31 61.17 -22.01 29.84
CA LYS A 31 60.66 -21.07 28.83
C LYS A 31 61.32 -19.69 28.92
N ARG A 32 61.98 -19.28 27.83
CA ARG A 32 62.63 -17.97 27.68
C ARG A 32 61.78 -16.98 26.87
N ARG A 33 61.68 -15.75 27.38
CA ARG A 33 61.81 -14.45 26.67
C ARG A 33 61.30 -14.32 25.20
N GLY A 34 60.15 -13.63 25.04
CA GLY A 34 60.11 -12.24 24.52
C GLY A 34 60.10 -11.92 23.00
N ARG A 35 59.22 -10.95 22.63
CA ARG A 35 59.16 -10.16 21.37
C ARG A 35 58.83 -10.93 20.07
N PRO A 36 58.52 -10.25 18.93
CA PRO A 36 58.40 -8.80 18.68
C PRO A 36 57.00 -8.34 18.15
N LEU A 37 56.86 -7.03 17.92
CA LEU A 37 55.81 -6.40 17.09
C LEU A 37 56.23 -6.44 15.61
N LEU A 38 55.27 -6.39 14.66
CA LEU A 38 55.55 -6.26 13.22
C LEU A 38 55.22 -4.85 12.67
N PRO A 39 55.99 -4.34 11.68
CA PRO A 39 55.74 -3.09 10.97
C PRO A 39 54.76 -3.25 9.78
N PRO A 40 54.25 -2.16 9.19
CA PRO A 40 53.29 -2.21 8.07
C PRO A 40 53.94 -2.39 6.69
N GLY A 41 53.18 -2.94 5.74
CA GLY A 41 53.46 -2.83 4.30
C GLY A 41 54.00 -4.09 3.61
N TYR A 42 53.12 -5.06 3.30
CA TYR A 42 53.34 -5.99 2.17
C TYR A 42 52.01 -6.41 1.54
N VAL A 43 52.02 -6.76 0.25
CA VAL A 43 50.83 -6.68 -0.62
C VAL A 43 50.30 -8.06 -1.07
N SER A 44 48.97 -8.22 -0.97
CA SER A 44 48.04 -9.13 -1.68
C SER A 44 48.56 -10.44 -2.30
N LYS A 45 47.92 -11.57 -1.92
CA LYS A 45 47.11 -12.41 -2.84
C LYS A 45 46.45 -13.65 -2.20
N SER A 46 45.13 -13.77 -2.40
CA SER A 46 44.36 -15.01 -2.61
C SER A 46 44.12 -16.02 -1.46
N LYS A 47 43.11 -16.89 -1.70
CA LYS A 47 42.73 -18.16 -1.01
C LYS A 47 42.23 -18.12 0.44
N SER A 48 40.89 -18.13 0.55
CA SER A 48 40.10 -19.15 1.27
C SER A 48 40.65 -19.77 2.57
N SER A 49 40.10 -19.35 3.71
CA SER A 49 39.90 -20.21 4.90
C SER A 49 38.81 -19.62 5.80
N LYS A 50 37.76 -20.37 6.18
CA LYS A 50 37.78 -21.51 7.12
C LYS A 50 38.07 -21.12 8.59
N ARG A 51 37.33 -20.13 9.10
CA ARG A 51 36.82 -20.10 10.48
C ARG A 51 35.29 -19.91 10.35
N ILE A 52 34.42 -20.63 11.04
CA ILE A 52 34.59 -21.38 12.31
C ILE A 52 34.18 -22.86 12.13
N ARG A 53 35.12 -23.78 12.39
CA ARG A 53 34.84 -25.18 12.76
C ARG A 53 35.70 -25.54 13.98
N LEU A 54 35.24 -25.19 15.18
CA LEU A 54 35.92 -25.46 16.45
C LEU A 54 35.07 -26.26 17.47
N PHE A 55 34.07 -26.98 16.97
CA PHE A 55 33.28 -27.96 17.74
C PHE A 55 33.26 -29.36 17.11
N ALA A 56 33.99 -29.58 16.01
CA ALA A 56 33.88 -30.77 15.16
C ALA A 56 35.11 -31.70 15.26
N GLN A 57 35.55 -32.07 16.47
CA GLN A 57 36.70 -32.99 16.63
C GLN A 57 36.75 -33.84 17.92
N THR A 58 35.65 -33.99 18.67
CA THR A 58 35.59 -34.86 19.88
C THR A 58 34.32 -35.75 19.93
N ALA A 59 33.76 -36.12 18.78
CA ALA A 59 32.68 -37.09 18.68
C ALA A 59 33.16 -38.37 17.96
N LYS A 60 33.12 -39.52 18.65
CA LYS A 60 33.25 -40.83 17.99
C LYS A 60 31.95 -41.12 17.22
N PRO A 61 31.99 -41.77 16.04
CA PRO A 61 30.80 -42.09 15.26
C PRO A 61 30.04 -43.27 15.88
N THR A 62 29.15 -42.99 16.82
CA THR A 62 28.28 -44.00 17.46
C THR A 62 26.81 -43.70 17.19
N ALA A 63 26.12 -44.69 16.62
CA ALA A 63 24.70 -44.72 16.28
C ALA A 63 24.25 -43.74 15.18
N LYS A 64 23.75 -44.35 14.08
CA LYS A 64 22.83 -43.84 13.05
C LYS A 64 22.54 -42.34 13.06
N ASP A 65 22.94 -41.68 11.97
CA ASP A 65 22.30 -40.45 11.51
C ASP A 65 20.78 -40.68 11.45
N SER A 66 20.03 -40.04 12.35
CA SER A 66 18.59 -40.19 12.45
C SER A 66 17.95 -39.31 11.37
N GLY A 67 18.13 -39.73 10.10
CA GLY A 67 17.69 -39.02 8.92
C GLY A 67 16.28 -38.49 9.12
N LYS A 68 16.16 -37.16 9.09
CA LYS A 68 14.97 -36.43 9.56
C LYS A 68 13.74 -37.02 8.88
N ARG A 69 12.91 -37.72 9.66
CA ARG A 69 11.68 -38.33 9.16
C ARG A 69 10.72 -37.22 8.78
N LEU A 70 10.73 -36.88 7.50
CA LEU A 70 9.75 -35.98 6.90
C LEU A 70 8.35 -36.47 7.29
N SER A 71 7.54 -35.55 7.79
CA SER A 71 6.14 -35.79 8.08
C SER A 71 5.38 -36.19 6.81
N ARG A 72 4.22 -36.84 6.98
CA ARG A 72 3.38 -37.26 5.83
C ARG A 72 2.96 -36.09 4.92
N LEU A 73 3.02 -34.85 5.42
CA LEU A 73 2.79 -33.63 4.65
C LEU A 73 4.03 -33.24 3.84
N GLU A 74 5.22 -33.24 4.46
CA GLU A 74 6.50 -32.94 3.79
C GLU A 74 6.91 -33.99 2.73
N THR A 75 6.36 -35.21 2.79
CA THR A 75 6.56 -36.26 1.78
C THR A 75 5.62 -36.16 0.57
N LEU A 76 4.72 -35.16 0.51
CA LEU A 76 3.84 -34.98 -0.64
C LEU A 76 4.60 -34.36 -1.84
N PRO A 77 4.14 -34.61 -3.09
CA PRO A 77 4.63 -33.88 -4.26
C PRO A 77 4.44 -32.36 -4.10
N VAL A 78 5.33 -31.59 -4.73
CA VAL A 78 5.35 -30.11 -4.63
C VAL A 78 4.03 -29.51 -5.10
N GLU A 79 3.44 -30.08 -6.14
CA GLU A 79 2.16 -29.67 -6.74
C GLU A 79 1.00 -29.82 -5.75
N ILE A 80 1.05 -30.84 -4.90
CA ILE A 80 0.04 -31.08 -3.85
C ILE A 80 0.26 -30.14 -2.66
N LEU A 81 1.51 -29.82 -2.31
CA LEU A 81 1.84 -28.80 -1.31
C LEU A 81 1.42 -27.39 -1.76
N GLU A 82 1.72 -27.02 -3.01
CA GLU A 82 1.25 -25.79 -3.66
C GLU A 82 -0.29 -25.72 -3.64
N LYS A 83 -0.99 -26.82 -3.98
CA LYS A 83 -2.47 -26.87 -3.96
C LYS A 83 -3.05 -26.75 -2.54
N ILE A 84 -2.50 -27.45 -1.55
CA ILE A 84 -2.92 -27.34 -0.13
C ILE A 84 -2.70 -25.90 0.38
N PHE A 85 -1.59 -25.27 -0.01
CA PHE A 85 -1.29 -23.90 0.37
C PHE A 85 -2.26 -22.90 -0.27
N LEU A 86 -2.53 -23.01 -1.57
CA LEU A 86 -3.46 -22.13 -2.27
C LEU A 86 -4.93 -22.34 -1.86
N TYR A 87 -5.32 -23.54 -1.43
CA TYR A 87 -6.64 -23.79 -0.85
C TYR A 87 -6.80 -23.23 0.56
N SER A 88 -5.73 -23.27 1.38
CA SER A 88 -5.77 -22.77 2.76
C SER A 88 -5.42 -21.29 2.93
N LEU A 89 -4.79 -20.67 1.92
CA LEU A 89 -4.28 -19.30 1.87
C LEU A 89 -3.44 -18.87 3.09
N ASN A 90 -2.96 -19.83 3.87
CA ASN A 90 -2.35 -19.57 5.16
C ASN A 90 -0.88 -19.20 5.01
N VAL A 91 -0.62 -17.90 4.94
CA VAL A 91 0.74 -17.32 4.77
C VAL A 91 1.71 -17.68 5.91
N ASN A 92 1.26 -18.31 7.01
CA ASN A 92 2.12 -18.88 8.04
C ASN A 92 2.55 -20.34 7.79
N LEU A 93 1.92 -21.08 6.86
CA LEU A 93 2.28 -22.46 6.52
C LEU A 93 3.78 -22.66 6.14
N PRO A 94 4.46 -21.73 5.43
CA PRO A 94 5.90 -21.83 5.17
C PRO A 94 6.75 -21.88 6.46
N ARG A 95 6.24 -21.36 7.58
CA ARG A 95 6.98 -21.33 8.85
C ARG A 95 7.01 -22.68 9.57
N VAL A 96 6.17 -23.63 9.15
CA VAL A 96 6.03 -24.96 9.80
C VAL A 96 7.21 -25.88 9.46
N SER A 97 7.76 -25.80 8.24
CA SER A 97 8.92 -26.59 7.82
C SER A 97 9.68 -25.92 6.67
N PRO A 98 11.03 -25.97 6.65
CA PRO A 98 11.84 -25.58 5.49
C PRO A 98 11.50 -26.36 4.21
N SER A 99 11.01 -27.60 4.30
CA SER A 99 10.62 -28.40 3.13
C SER A 99 9.32 -27.91 2.53
N ILE A 100 8.35 -27.54 3.36
CA ILE A 100 7.09 -26.93 2.92
C ILE A 100 7.36 -25.51 2.40
N ALA A 101 8.21 -24.74 3.07
CA ALA A 101 8.65 -23.43 2.60
C ALA A 101 9.18 -23.50 1.16
N ALA A 102 10.18 -24.34 0.91
CA ALA A 102 10.81 -24.48 -0.41
C ALA A 102 9.81 -24.86 -1.52
N ALA A 103 8.76 -25.62 -1.21
CA ALA A 103 7.70 -25.94 -2.15
C ALA A 103 6.78 -24.75 -2.46
N VAL A 104 6.38 -23.95 -1.45
CA VAL A 104 5.33 -22.93 -1.60
C VAL A 104 5.87 -21.49 -1.76
N THR A 105 7.16 -21.25 -1.56
CA THR A 105 7.80 -19.93 -1.82
C THR A 105 8.27 -19.78 -3.27
N SER A 106 7.54 -20.37 -4.23
CA SER A 106 7.85 -20.29 -5.66
C SER A 106 7.30 -18.98 -6.27
N GLU A 107 7.96 -18.46 -7.30
CA GLU A 107 7.53 -17.23 -7.99
C GLU A 107 6.11 -17.35 -8.56
N ARG A 108 5.76 -18.55 -9.03
CA ARG A 108 4.43 -18.94 -9.53
C ARG A 108 3.36 -18.83 -8.44
N ILE A 109 3.68 -19.19 -7.20
CA ILE A 109 2.77 -19.02 -6.05
C ILE A 109 2.66 -17.56 -5.64
N TYR A 110 3.76 -16.81 -5.56
CA TYR A 110 3.68 -15.37 -5.26
C TYR A 110 2.85 -14.59 -6.30
N ARG A 111 2.98 -14.93 -7.59
CA ARG A 111 2.10 -14.43 -8.65
C ARG A 111 0.63 -14.70 -8.31
N VAL A 112 0.25 -15.96 -8.08
CA VAL A 112 -1.16 -16.31 -7.89
C VAL A 112 -1.72 -15.73 -6.59
N LEU A 113 -0.95 -15.63 -5.52
CA LEU A 113 -1.37 -14.91 -4.30
C LEU A 113 -1.67 -13.43 -4.58
N ILE A 114 -0.85 -12.74 -5.39
CA ILE A 114 -1.06 -11.34 -5.77
C ILE A 114 -2.33 -11.21 -6.63
N LEU A 115 -2.52 -12.09 -7.63
CA LEU A 115 -3.72 -12.10 -8.46
C LEU A 115 -5.00 -12.34 -7.64
N LEU A 116 -5.01 -13.38 -6.79
CA LEU A 116 -6.13 -13.68 -5.89
C LEU A 116 -6.43 -12.56 -4.90
N ALA A 117 -5.40 -11.84 -4.44
CA ALA A 117 -5.57 -10.76 -3.48
C ALA A 117 -6.17 -9.49 -4.11
N PHE A 118 -5.75 -9.11 -5.33
CA PHE A 118 -6.06 -7.79 -5.89
C PHE A 118 -7.03 -7.78 -7.08
N TRP A 119 -7.33 -8.92 -7.71
CA TRP A 119 -8.38 -9.01 -8.73
C TRP A 119 -9.78 -9.04 -8.08
N ASP A 120 -10.76 -8.42 -8.74
CA ASP A 120 -12.17 -8.44 -8.31
C ASP A 120 -13.08 -9.22 -9.26
N ASP A 121 -13.36 -10.45 -8.87
CA ASP A 121 -14.23 -11.40 -9.57
C ASP A 121 -15.58 -11.57 -8.87
N SER A 122 -16.13 -10.48 -8.31
CA SER A 122 -17.54 -10.46 -7.92
C SER A 122 -18.43 -10.39 -9.18
N ASP A 123 -19.55 -11.12 -9.16
CA ASP A 123 -20.46 -11.32 -10.31
C ASP A 123 -21.65 -10.34 -10.25
N ASP A 124 -21.55 -9.29 -9.40
CA ASP A 124 -22.66 -8.50 -8.86
C ASP A 124 -23.39 -7.62 -9.89
N LEU A 125 -22.78 -7.37 -11.06
CA LEU A 125 -23.37 -6.60 -12.17
C LEU A 125 -24.56 -7.30 -12.86
N ARG A 126 -25.05 -8.44 -12.34
CA ARG A 126 -26.09 -9.27 -12.98
C ARG A 126 -27.54 -8.86 -12.69
N ASP A 127 -27.83 -8.20 -11.57
CA ASP A 127 -29.22 -7.98 -11.15
C ASP A 127 -29.81 -6.63 -11.61
N ASP A 128 -29.02 -5.56 -11.72
CA ASP A 128 -29.52 -4.21 -12.03
C ASP A 128 -29.66 -3.89 -13.54
N TYR A 129 -28.94 -4.61 -14.42
CA TYR A 129 -28.95 -4.32 -15.87
C TYR A 129 -29.74 -5.37 -16.66
N ARG A 130 -30.87 -4.93 -17.24
CA ARG A 130 -31.78 -5.68 -18.13
C ARG A 130 -32.47 -6.87 -17.44
N GLY A 131 -33.52 -6.57 -16.67
CA GLY A 131 -34.43 -7.60 -16.19
C GLY A 131 -35.10 -8.37 -17.35
N GLY A 132 -35.18 -9.70 -17.21
CA GLY A 132 -36.00 -10.57 -18.07
C GLY A 132 -35.23 -11.48 -19.05
N ALA A 133 -35.07 -12.74 -18.64
CA ALA A 133 -35.16 -13.94 -19.49
C ALA A 133 -34.18 -14.19 -20.67
N TYR A 134 -33.31 -13.27 -21.08
CA TYR A 134 -32.51 -13.45 -22.32
C TYR A 134 -31.01 -13.80 -22.16
N HIS A 135 -30.41 -13.72 -20.96
CA HIS A 135 -28.96 -13.92 -20.80
C HIS A 135 -28.50 -15.27 -20.22
N GLU A 136 -29.42 -16.11 -19.74
CA GLU A 136 -29.09 -17.41 -19.10
C GLU A 136 -28.46 -18.42 -20.08
N THR A 137 -28.76 -18.31 -21.38
CA THR A 137 -28.34 -19.24 -22.43
C THR A 137 -27.01 -18.90 -23.11
N ARG A 138 -26.43 -17.70 -22.90
CA ARG A 138 -25.11 -17.33 -23.45
C ARG A 138 -24.02 -17.17 -22.39
N ILE A 139 -24.32 -16.58 -21.22
CA ILE A 139 -23.34 -16.52 -20.11
C ILE A 139 -23.40 -17.79 -19.25
N SER A 140 -23.31 -18.95 -19.92
CA SER A 140 -22.82 -20.16 -19.27
C SER A 140 -21.46 -19.87 -18.65
N ARG A 141 -21.16 -20.44 -17.47
CA ARG A 141 -19.83 -20.36 -16.83
C ARG A 141 -18.83 -21.27 -17.56
N GLY A 142 -18.65 -21.03 -18.85
CA GLY A 142 -17.67 -21.69 -19.69
C GLY A 142 -16.27 -21.42 -19.18
N TYR A 143 -15.42 -22.45 -19.17
CA TYR A 143 -14.05 -22.34 -18.71
C TYR A 143 -13.27 -21.38 -19.61
N ASP A 144 -13.08 -20.15 -19.15
CA ASP A 144 -12.18 -19.22 -19.82
C ASP A 144 -10.74 -19.74 -19.67
N GLU A 145 -10.21 -20.28 -20.76
CA GLU A 145 -8.88 -20.89 -20.79
C GLU A 145 -7.77 -19.86 -20.54
N ILE A 146 -8.01 -18.58 -20.84
CA ILE A 146 -7.05 -17.49 -20.63
C ILE A 146 -7.00 -17.14 -19.14
N ILE A 147 -8.15 -16.97 -18.48
CA ILE A 147 -8.23 -16.82 -17.01
C ILE A 147 -7.59 -18.05 -16.33
N SER A 148 -7.92 -19.25 -16.81
CA SER A 148 -7.37 -20.50 -16.28
C SER A 148 -5.83 -20.60 -16.40
N ARG A 149 -5.27 -20.10 -17.51
CA ARG A 149 -3.83 -20.03 -17.78
C ARG A 149 -3.13 -18.96 -16.92
N ILE A 150 -3.76 -17.81 -16.72
CA ILE A 150 -3.26 -16.73 -15.86
C ILE A 150 -3.20 -17.19 -14.40
N LEU A 151 -4.26 -17.83 -13.88
CA LEU A 151 -4.37 -18.25 -12.48
C LEU A 151 -3.67 -19.58 -12.13
N HIS A 152 -2.95 -20.20 -13.08
CA HIS A 152 -2.26 -21.46 -12.87
C HIS A 152 -1.18 -21.33 -11.74
N PRO A 153 -1.26 -22.10 -10.62
CA PRO A 153 -1.77 -23.47 -10.55
C PRO A 153 -3.29 -23.67 -10.58
N LEU A 154 -4.08 -22.78 -9.97
CA LEU A 154 -5.49 -23.04 -9.64
C LEU A 154 -6.35 -23.32 -10.88
N GLY A 155 -6.26 -22.47 -11.91
CA GLY A 155 -6.88 -22.69 -13.22
C GLY A 155 -8.30 -23.26 -13.19
N ARG A 156 -8.44 -24.57 -13.45
CA ARG A 156 -9.71 -25.31 -13.52
C ARG A 156 -10.44 -25.48 -12.18
N GLU A 157 -9.76 -25.24 -11.06
CA GLU A 157 -10.31 -25.37 -9.69
C GLU A 157 -10.39 -24.01 -8.98
N TYR A 158 -10.17 -22.90 -9.70
CA TYR A 158 -10.35 -21.58 -9.15
C TYR A 158 -11.82 -21.32 -8.78
N THR A 159 -12.04 -20.74 -7.60
CA THR A 159 -13.33 -20.27 -7.10
C THR A 159 -13.13 -18.83 -6.63
N PRO A 160 -14.02 -17.87 -6.95
CA PRO A 160 -13.91 -16.49 -6.49
C PRO A 160 -13.85 -16.40 -4.97
N LEU A 161 -12.85 -15.67 -4.45
CA LEU A 161 -12.70 -15.46 -3.01
C LEU A 161 -13.73 -14.43 -2.51
N PRO A 162 -14.49 -14.73 -1.44
CA PRO A 162 -15.41 -13.77 -0.83
C PRO A 162 -14.63 -12.61 -0.18
N PHE A 163 -15.29 -11.45 -0.05
CA PHE A 163 -14.67 -10.19 0.40
C PHE A 163 -13.81 -10.35 1.66
N GLU A 164 -14.35 -10.94 2.73
CA GLU A 164 -13.62 -11.10 4.00
C GLU A 164 -12.39 -12.02 3.89
N GLU A 165 -12.40 -13.05 3.03
CA GLU A 165 -11.21 -13.88 2.81
C GLU A 165 -10.16 -13.15 1.97
N ARG A 166 -10.58 -12.45 0.91
CA ARG A 166 -9.69 -11.64 0.07
C ARG A 166 -9.03 -10.52 0.87
N LYS A 167 -9.80 -9.85 1.73
CA LYS A 167 -9.35 -8.83 2.69
C LYS A 167 -8.33 -9.39 3.68
N ARG A 168 -8.59 -10.57 4.26
CA ARG A 168 -7.63 -11.27 5.15
C ARG A 168 -6.36 -11.69 4.41
N LEU A 169 -6.47 -12.11 3.14
CA LEU A 169 -5.33 -12.43 2.28
C LEU A 169 -4.48 -11.18 2.00
N GLN A 170 -5.08 -10.09 1.50
CA GLN A 170 -4.41 -8.79 1.29
C GLN A 170 -3.66 -8.35 2.56
N SER A 171 -4.37 -8.29 3.69
CA SER A 171 -3.82 -7.86 4.96
C SER A 171 -2.69 -8.77 5.47
N SER A 172 -2.67 -10.05 5.06
CA SER A 172 -1.60 -10.99 5.38
C SER A 172 -0.39 -10.90 4.45
N ILE A 173 -0.58 -10.77 3.13
CA ILE A 173 0.52 -10.69 2.16
C ILE A 173 1.25 -9.34 2.24
N LEU A 174 0.53 -8.23 2.45
CA LEU A 174 1.11 -6.89 2.60
C LEU A 174 1.98 -6.72 3.86
N ARG A 175 1.86 -7.63 4.85
CA ARG A 175 2.75 -7.70 6.03
C ARG A 175 4.00 -8.55 5.80
N CYS A 176 4.13 -9.21 4.65
CA CYS A 176 5.22 -10.13 4.36
C CYS A 176 6.33 -9.46 3.55
N ARG A 177 7.59 -9.58 4.01
CA ARG A 177 8.79 -9.04 3.33
C ARG A 177 8.99 -9.52 1.88
N TRP A 178 8.28 -10.55 1.40
CA TRP A 178 8.31 -10.96 0.00
C TRP A 178 7.37 -10.13 -0.90
N CYS A 179 6.37 -9.44 -0.35
CA CYS A 179 5.40 -8.67 -1.12
C CYS A 179 5.93 -7.25 -1.39
N THR A 180 6.85 -7.14 -2.36
CA THR A 180 7.41 -5.86 -2.81
C THR A 180 6.59 -5.24 -3.96
N PHE A 181 6.71 -3.92 -4.17
CA PHE A 181 6.00 -3.26 -5.27
C PHE A 181 6.33 -3.89 -6.63
N GLU A 182 7.61 -4.14 -6.92
CA GLU A 182 8.06 -4.82 -8.16
C GLU A 182 7.34 -6.13 -8.47
N ARG A 183 6.90 -6.86 -7.45
CA ARG A 183 6.17 -8.14 -7.62
C ARG A 183 4.70 -7.90 -7.95
N ILE A 184 4.11 -6.83 -7.43
CA ILE A 184 2.76 -6.38 -7.77
C ILE A 184 2.77 -5.76 -9.19
N ARG A 185 3.74 -4.89 -9.49
CA ARG A 185 3.98 -4.27 -10.81
C ARG A 185 4.00 -5.30 -11.94
N ARG A 186 4.82 -6.35 -11.78
CA ARG A 186 4.91 -7.49 -12.73
C ARG A 186 3.62 -8.31 -12.91
N GLN A 187 2.59 -8.08 -12.10
CA GLN A 187 1.27 -8.68 -12.30
C GLN A 187 0.20 -7.72 -12.80
N LEU A 188 0.49 -6.42 -12.97
CA LEU A 188 -0.47 -5.47 -13.54
C LEU A 188 -0.92 -5.85 -14.97
N PRO A 189 -0.07 -6.37 -15.88
CA PRO A 189 -0.51 -6.92 -17.16
C PRO A 189 -1.53 -8.06 -17.02
N ASN A 190 -1.35 -8.92 -16.02
CA ASN A 190 -2.23 -10.06 -15.75
C ASN A 190 -3.54 -9.61 -15.08
N LEU A 191 -3.48 -8.65 -14.14
CA LEU A 191 -4.65 -8.05 -13.49
C LEU A 191 -5.52 -7.28 -14.50
N ALA A 192 -4.90 -6.45 -15.34
CA ALA A 192 -5.58 -5.70 -16.38
C ALA A 192 -6.24 -6.64 -17.40
N ARG A 193 -5.54 -7.69 -17.87
CA ARG A 193 -6.11 -8.75 -18.70
C ARG A 193 -7.31 -9.44 -18.03
N LEU A 194 -7.21 -9.81 -16.76
CA LEU A 194 -8.31 -10.44 -16.01
C LEU A 194 -9.55 -9.50 -15.91
N ILE A 195 -9.34 -8.21 -15.67
CA ILE A 195 -10.41 -7.20 -15.61
C ILE A 195 -11.06 -7.01 -16.98
N VAL A 196 -10.29 -6.71 -18.04
CA VAL A 196 -10.78 -6.54 -19.41
C VAL A 196 -11.51 -7.79 -19.89
N ARG A 197 -10.92 -8.98 -19.69
CA ARG A 197 -11.53 -10.25 -20.07
C ARG A 197 -12.87 -10.46 -19.38
N ARG A 198 -12.97 -10.15 -18.08
CA ARG A 198 -14.18 -10.38 -17.27
C ARG A 198 -15.28 -9.35 -17.49
N ARG A 199 -14.95 -8.07 -17.63
CA ARG A 199 -15.90 -6.94 -17.67
C ARG A 199 -16.25 -6.47 -19.08
N TRP A 200 -15.44 -6.79 -20.10
CA TRP A 200 -15.65 -6.38 -21.50
C TRP A 200 -15.82 -7.57 -22.46
N ILE A 201 -14.87 -8.51 -22.49
CA ILE A 201 -14.92 -9.60 -23.48
C ILE A 201 -16.00 -10.63 -23.10
N ASN A 202 -16.03 -11.08 -21.85
CA ASN A 202 -16.97 -12.11 -21.39
C ASN A 202 -18.39 -11.56 -21.09
N THR A 203 -18.59 -10.24 -21.19
CA THR A 203 -19.92 -9.59 -21.24
C THR A 203 -20.48 -9.51 -22.66
N GLY A 204 -19.67 -9.72 -23.70
CA GLY A 204 -20.10 -9.84 -25.10
C GLY A 204 -19.89 -8.59 -25.96
N PHE A 205 -18.99 -7.68 -25.58
CA PHE A 205 -18.57 -6.59 -26.46
C PHE A 205 -17.64 -7.11 -27.56
N GLU A 206 -18.03 -6.88 -28.82
CA GLU A 206 -17.16 -7.06 -29.98
C GLU A 206 -16.45 -5.72 -30.29
N MET A 207 -15.17 -5.80 -30.67
CA MET A 207 -14.33 -4.67 -31.06
C MET A 207 -14.06 -4.71 -32.56
N GLU A 208 -13.65 -3.58 -33.15
CA GLU A 208 -13.24 -3.55 -34.56
C GLU A 208 -11.96 -4.35 -34.80
N ASP A 209 -11.81 -4.92 -36.00
CA ASP A 209 -10.66 -5.74 -36.37
C ASP A 209 -9.32 -5.02 -36.12
N GLY A 210 -8.38 -5.72 -35.48
CA GLY A 210 -7.08 -5.18 -35.07
C GLY A 210 -7.08 -4.40 -33.74
N GLN A 211 -8.21 -3.84 -33.26
CA GLN A 211 -8.25 -3.18 -31.95
C GLN A 211 -7.90 -4.14 -30.80
N LEU A 212 -8.27 -5.42 -30.93
CA LEU A 212 -7.94 -6.46 -29.95
C LEU A 212 -6.44 -6.77 -29.87
N GLU A 213 -5.70 -6.66 -30.97
CA GLU A 213 -4.24 -6.86 -30.98
C GLU A 213 -3.52 -5.68 -30.32
N VAL A 214 -3.92 -4.45 -30.67
CA VAL A 214 -3.45 -3.21 -30.00
C VAL A 214 -3.80 -3.20 -28.51
N LEU A 215 -4.95 -3.77 -28.13
CA LEU A 215 -5.34 -3.94 -26.73
C LEU A 215 -4.43 -4.92 -25.99
N GLU A 216 -4.19 -6.12 -26.54
CA GLU A 216 -3.30 -7.12 -25.92
C GLU A 216 -1.84 -6.67 -25.84
N ASP A 217 -1.38 -5.83 -26.78
CA ASP A 217 -0.03 -5.22 -26.77
C ASP A 217 0.09 -4.11 -25.72
N ASN A 218 -0.87 -3.17 -25.67
CA ASN A 218 -0.92 -2.16 -24.59
C ASN A 218 -1.10 -2.79 -23.20
N LEU A 219 -1.80 -3.93 -23.10
CA LEU A 219 -1.91 -4.72 -21.87
C LEU A 219 -0.62 -5.49 -21.54
N ALA A 220 0.28 -5.73 -22.49
CA ALA A 220 1.55 -6.42 -22.25
C ALA A 220 2.59 -5.52 -21.55
N HIS A 221 2.74 -4.29 -22.04
CA HIS A 221 3.67 -3.27 -21.54
C HIS A 221 3.20 -2.57 -20.25
N LEU A 222 2.01 -2.93 -19.74
CA LEU A 222 1.34 -2.21 -18.65
C LEU A 222 2.11 -2.34 -17.32
N GLY A 223 2.94 -1.33 -17.03
CA GLY A 223 3.76 -1.25 -15.83
C GLY A 223 5.26 -1.48 -16.04
N ASP A 224 5.76 -1.41 -17.28
CA ASP A 224 7.20 -1.22 -17.53
C ASP A 224 7.66 0.19 -17.09
N ASP A 225 8.98 0.39 -16.93
CA ASP A 225 9.52 1.54 -16.18
C ASP A 225 9.62 2.86 -16.96
N ASP A 226 9.55 2.83 -18.30
CA ASP A 226 9.72 4.00 -19.18
C ASP A 226 8.39 4.61 -19.68
N ASP A 227 7.26 3.91 -19.52
CA ASP A 227 5.95 4.35 -20.06
C ASP A 227 5.11 5.09 -19.01
N GLU A 228 4.94 6.42 -19.19
CA GLU A 228 3.78 7.14 -18.66
C GLU A 228 2.51 6.64 -19.36
N LEU A 229 1.95 5.51 -18.86
CA LEU A 229 0.85 4.80 -19.51
C LEU A 229 -0.28 5.74 -19.95
N GLY A 230 -0.41 5.92 -21.26
CA GLY A 230 -1.38 6.82 -21.87
C GLY A 230 -2.82 6.41 -21.56
N SER A 231 -3.75 7.37 -21.72
CA SER A 231 -5.18 7.10 -21.62
C SER A 231 -5.68 6.49 -22.94
N TYR A 232 -5.45 5.20 -23.15
CA TYR A 232 -5.91 4.48 -24.34
C TYR A 232 -7.43 4.31 -24.32
N ILE A 233 -8.10 4.63 -25.44
CA ILE A 233 -9.55 4.48 -25.61
C ILE A 233 -9.81 3.52 -26.77
N PHE A 234 -10.59 2.48 -26.51
CA PHE A 234 -11.09 1.51 -27.49
C PHE A 234 -12.62 1.60 -27.54
N THR A 235 -13.22 1.15 -28.65
CA THR A 235 -14.69 1.18 -28.81
C THR A 235 -15.22 -0.21 -29.14
N GLY A 236 -16.43 -0.51 -28.68
CA GLY A 236 -17.08 -1.78 -28.98
C GLY A 236 -18.60 -1.66 -28.99
N ALA A 237 -19.24 -2.69 -29.52
CA ALA A 237 -20.69 -2.83 -29.58
C ALA A 237 -21.09 -4.22 -29.10
N VAL A 238 -22.31 -4.35 -28.57
CA VAL A 238 -22.90 -5.65 -28.22
C VAL A 238 -23.76 -6.13 -29.40
N PRO A 239 -23.44 -7.28 -30.04
CA PRO A 239 -24.16 -7.72 -31.24
C PRO A 239 -25.64 -7.99 -31.00
N GLY A 240 -26.50 -7.47 -31.88
CA GLY A 240 -27.95 -7.72 -31.85
C GLY A 240 -28.76 -6.72 -31.01
N LEU A 241 -28.20 -5.54 -30.72
CA LEU A 241 -28.93 -4.41 -30.13
C LEU A 241 -29.31 -3.30 -31.14
N ASP A 242 -29.07 -3.53 -32.43
CA ASP A 242 -29.49 -2.66 -33.53
C ASP A 242 -31.01 -2.73 -33.78
N ASP A 243 -31.80 -2.20 -32.83
CA ASP A 243 -33.18 -1.80 -33.12
C ASP A 243 -33.13 -0.66 -34.15
N ALA A 244 -33.80 -0.83 -35.29
CA ALA A 244 -33.47 -0.18 -36.57
C ALA A 244 -33.75 1.34 -36.68
N ASN A 245 -33.81 2.06 -35.56
CA ASN A 245 -34.04 3.50 -35.47
C ASN A 245 -33.14 4.23 -34.44
N GLU A 246 -32.33 3.54 -33.62
CA GLU A 246 -31.32 4.19 -32.78
C GLU A 246 -29.92 4.07 -33.42
N PRO A 247 -29.03 5.06 -33.25
CA PRO A 247 -27.64 4.94 -33.68
C PRO A 247 -26.93 3.87 -32.84
N SER A 248 -26.29 2.89 -33.48
CA SER A 248 -25.63 1.76 -32.83
C SER A 248 -24.73 2.23 -31.67
N HIS A 249 -25.16 1.94 -30.44
CA HIS A 249 -24.50 2.42 -29.22
C HIS A 249 -23.09 1.84 -29.11
N ARG A 250 -22.08 2.68 -29.36
CA ARG A 250 -20.66 2.36 -29.20
C ARG A 250 -20.21 2.74 -27.80
N ASP A 251 -20.06 1.73 -26.95
CA ASP A 251 -19.49 1.91 -25.62
C ASP A 251 -17.95 2.03 -25.74
N ALA A 252 -17.33 2.67 -24.74
CA ALA A 252 -15.90 2.97 -24.74
C ALA A 252 -15.17 2.33 -23.56
N LEU A 253 -14.14 1.54 -23.87
CA LEU A 253 -13.19 0.99 -22.90
C LEU A 253 -11.99 1.93 -22.80
N THR A 254 -11.79 2.57 -21.65
CA THR A 254 -10.61 3.42 -21.39
C THR A 254 -9.68 2.74 -20.39
N ILE A 255 -8.37 2.69 -20.72
CA ILE A 255 -7.33 2.11 -19.87
C ILE A 255 -6.38 3.22 -19.43
N SER A 256 -6.06 3.27 -18.13
CA SER A 256 -5.21 4.30 -17.53
C SER A 256 -4.43 3.77 -16.31
N GLN A 257 -3.43 4.51 -15.84
CA GLN A 257 -2.71 4.21 -14.58
C GLN A 257 -3.65 4.10 -13.37
N SER A 258 -4.81 4.77 -13.40
CA SER A 258 -5.78 4.76 -12.32
C SER A 258 -6.72 3.55 -12.32
N GLY A 259 -6.80 2.80 -13.41
CA GLY A 259 -7.83 1.77 -13.60
C GLY A 259 -8.31 1.67 -15.05
N ILE A 260 -9.20 0.70 -15.26
CA ILE A 260 -9.94 0.47 -16.49
C ILE A 260 -11.36 1.00 -16.26
N SER A 261 -11.83 1.95 -17.07
CA SER A 261 -13.21 2.43 -17.02
C SER A 261 -13.98 2.04 -18.27
N ILE A 262 -15.22 1.61 -18.09
CA ILE A 262 -16.17 1.32 -19.17
C ILE A 262 -17.22 2.44 -19.16
N SER A 263 -17.36 3.13 -20.28
CA SER A 263 -18.35 4.20 -20.47
C SER A 263 -19.40 3.76 -21.48
N CYS A 264 -20.64 3.60 -21.02
CA CYS A 264 -21.83 3.33 -21.82
C CYS A 264 -22.64 4.62 -22.02
N ALA A 265 -23.56 4.65 -22.99
CA ALA A 265 -24.37 5.82 -23.34
C ALA A 265 -25.16 6.46 -22.17
N SER A 266 -25.40 5.72 -21.08
CA SER A 266 -26.12 6.20 -19.89
C SER A 266 -25.32 6.13 -18.58
N THR A 267 -24.26 5.31 -18.49
CA THR A 267 -23.54 5.05 -17.23
C THR A 267 -22.05 4.81 -17.44
N GLN A 268 -21.25 5.07 -16.39
CA GLN A 268 -19.81 4.84 -16.38
C GLN A 268 -19.46 3.92 -15.20
N SER A 269 -18.58 2.94 -15.42
CA SER A 269 -18.06 2.02 -14.42
C SER A 269 -16.53 2.14 -14.35
N LEU A 270 -15.94 1.88 -13.17
CA LEU A 270 -14.49 2.00 -12.98
C LEU A 270 -13.92 0.84 -12.14
N PHE A 271 -13.02 0.09 -12.76
CA PHE A 271 -12.34 -1.06 -12.18
C PHE A 271 -10.88 -0.69 -11.85
N PRO A 272 -10.50 -0.55 -10.56
CA PRO A 272 -9.11 -0.29 -10.18
C PRO A 272 -8.22 -1.49 -10.56
N LEU A 273 -6.97 -1.23 -10.95
CA LEU A 273 -6.00 -2.29 -11.25
C LEU A 273 -5.64 -3.13 -10.01
N LEU A 274 -5.74 -2.53 -8.81
CA LEU A 274 -5.67 -3.21 -7.53
C LEU A 274 -6.95 -2.95 -6.72
N SER A 275 -7.83 -3.95 -6.57
CA SER A 275 -9.05 -3.85 -5.76
C SER A 275 -8.72 -3.96 -4.25
N VAL A 276 -8.10 -2.92 -3.68
CA VAL A 276 -7.66 -2.90 -2.28
C VAL A 276 -8.85 -2.72 -1.33
N LYS A 277 -9.04 -3.67 -0.39
CA LYS A 277 -10.15 -3.71 0.57
C LYS A 277 -9.73 -3.41 2.02
N ASP A 278 -8.45 -3.57 2.38
CA ASP A 278 -7.89 -3.24 3.71
C ASP A 278 -6.45 -2.73 3.61
N PHE A 279 -6.13 -1.71 4.41
CA PHE A 279 -4.77 -1.18 4.57
C PHE A 279 -4.18 -1.61 5.92
N PRO A 280 -3.13 -2.45 5.95
CA PRO A 280 -2.52 -2.89 7.20
C PRO A 280 -2.03 -1.70 8.05
N PRO A 281 -2.32 -1.66 9.36
CA PRO A 281 -1.84 -0.60 10.25
C PRO A 281 -0.32 -0.38 10.20
N SER A 282 0.46 -1.44 10.00
CA SER A 282 1.92 -1.36 9.85
C SER A 282 2.37 -0.65 8.58
N LEU A 283 1.59 -0.75 7.50
CA LEU A 283 1.88 -0.07 6.23
C LEU A 283 1.59 1.44 6.36
N LEU A 284 0.55 1.81 7.09
CA LEU A 284 0.19 3.22 7.32
C LEU A 284 1.11 3.91 8.34
N ARG A 285 1.62 3.19 9.35
CA ARG A 285 2.50 3.73 10.41
C ARG A 285 3.98 3.81 10.03
N GLY A 286 4.43 3.07 9.02
CA GLY A 286 5.86 2.88 8.71
C GLY A 286 6.52 1.73 9.49
N ASP A 287 5.74 0.87 10.16
CA ASP A 287 6.24 -0.23 10.99
C ASP A 287 6.67 -1.47 10.16
N ILE A 288 7.49 -1.30 9.11
CA ILE A 288 7.99 -2.44 8.33
C ILE A 288 9.13 -3.16 9.07
N SER A 289 8.68 -4.08 9.93
CA SER A 289 9.32 -5.37 10.25
C SER A 289 10.36 -5.46 11.38
N GLY A 290 9.88 -5.28 12.61
CA GLY A 290 10.33 -6.06 13.77
C GLY A 290 11.14 -5.30 14.82
N ASP A 291 10.52 -5.10 16.00
CA ASP A 291 11.06 -4.60 17.28
C ASP A 291 11.86 -3.28 17.28
N GLN A 292 12.11 -2.68 16.11
CA GLN A 292 12.79 -1.40 15.95
C GLN A 292 12.02 -0.55 14.92
N TYR A 293 11.54 0.61 15.36
CA TYR A 293 10.92 1.60 14.51
C TYR A 293 11.99 2.23 13.59
N GLN A 294 11.89 2.00 12.29
CA GLN A 294 12.81 2.55 11.27
C GLN A 294 12.21 3.75 10.51
N GLY A 295 10.94 4.09 10.77
CA GLY A 295 10.22 5.14 10.06
C GLY A 295 9.99 4.80 8.58
N PHE A 296 9.61 5.82 7.81
CA PHE A 296 9.30 5.66 6.39
C PHE A 296 10.54 5.72 5.50
N THR A 297 10.93 4.59 4.92
CA THR A 297 11.95 4.55 3.85
C THR A 297 11.41 5.12 2.54
N GLU A 298 12.32 5.53 1.65
CA GLU A 298 11.99 5.95 0.29
C GLU A 298 11.24 4.84 -0.49
N SER A 299 11.70 3.60 -0.38
CA SER A 299 11.04 2.42 -0.96
C SER A 299 9.62 2.18 -0.42
N HIS A 300 9.35 2.54 0.85
CA HIS A 300 8.01 2.51 1.43
C HIS A 300 7.14 3.65 0.89
N SER A 301 7.72 4.83 0.68
CA SER A 301 7.02 5.96 0.07
C SER A 301 6.53 5.62 -1.33
N THR A 302 7.40 5.10 -2.19
CA THR A 302 7.05 4.68 -3.55
C THR A 302 6.03 3.55 -3.55
N PHE A 303 6.15 2.58 -2.62
CA PHE A 303 5.15 1.52 -2.44
C PHE A 303 3.77 2.08 -2.09
N LEU A 304 3.67 2.96 -1.08
CA LEU A 304 2.40 3.59 -0.69
C LEU A 304 1.80 4.45 -1.80
N GLN A 305 2.64 5.25 -2.46
CA GLN A 305 2.23 6.12 -3.55
C GLN A 305 1.66 5.31 -4.71
N ASN A 306 2.37 4.28 -5.17
CA ASN A 306 1.94 3.48 -6.31
C ASN A 306 0.74 2.58 -5.98
N LEU A 307 0.63 2.07 -4.75
CA LEU A 307 -0.56 1.35 -4.30
C LEU A 307 -1.79 2.27 -4.22
N ARG A 308 -1.63 3.54 -3.80
CA ARG A 308 -2.69 4.57 -3.87
C ARG A 308 -3.11 4.88 -5.31
N ILE A 309 -2.16 4.97 -6.25
CA ILE A 309 -2.38 5.23 -7.68
C ILE A 309 -3.21 4.10 -8.30
N LEU A 310 -2.73 2.86 -8.19
CA LEU A 310 -3.29 1.67 -8.87
C LEU A 310 -4.59 1.16 -8.24
N ALA A 311 -4.88 1.54 -6.99
CA ALA A 311 -6.18 1.36 -6.35
C ALA A 311 -7.18 2.49 -6.67
N ALA A 312 -6.90 3.29 -7.71
CA ALA A 312 -7.71 4.41 -8.20
C ALA A 312 -7.90 5.60 -7.23
N PHE A 313 -7.25 5.63 -6.06
CA PHE A 313 -7.33 6.72 -5.07
C PHE A 313 -6.54 7.98 -5.48
N ASN A 314 -6.44 8.24 -6.79
CA ASN A 314 -5.82 9.40 -7.43
C ASN A 314 -6.83 10.48 -7.79
N ARG A 315 -7.90 10.09 -8.49
CA ARG A 315 -8.82 11.03 -9.11
C ARG A 315 -9.81 11.53 -8.08
N MET A 316 -9.42 12.64 -7.50
CA MET A 316 -10.16 13.34 -6.48
C MET A 316 -11.28 14.17 -7.15
N SER A 317 -12.32 13.46 -7.59
CA SER A 317 -13.57 14.02 -8.11
C SER A 317 -14.77 13.37 -7.38
N PRO A 318 -15.85 14.11 -7.06
CA PRO A 318 -17.06 13.52 -6.50
C PRO A 318 -17.65 12.39 -7.35
N SER A 319 -17.57 12.49 -8.69
CA SER A 319 -17.99 11.42 -9.60
C SER A 319 -17.14 10.17 -9.43
N HIS A 320 -15.81 10.31 -9.40
CA HIS A 320 -14.88 9.19 -9.26
C HIS A 320 -15.00 8.47 -7.91
N VAL A 321 -15.25 9.21 -6.82
CA VAL A 321 -15.55 8.63 -5.50
C VAL A 321 -16.85 7.83 -5.53
N ARG A 322 -17.87 8.28 -6.27
CA ARG A 322 -19.14 7.55 -6.47
C ARG A 322 -18.94 6.28 -7.30
N LEU A 323 -18.23 6.34 -8.43
CA LEU A 323 -17.96 5.16 -9.26
C LEU A 323 -17.20 4.09 -8.47
N LEU A 324 -16.18 4.48 -7.70
CA LEU A 324 -15.45 3.54 -6.84
C LEU A 324 -16.32 2.97 -5.72
N ARG A 325 -17.33 3.67 -5.21
CA ARG A 325 -18.30 3.12 -4.25
C ARG A 325 -19.26 2.12 -4.91
N GLN A 326 -19.77 2.43 -6.10
CA GLN A 326 -20.69 1.55 -6.81
C GLN A 326 -20.04 0.18 -7.11
N GLU A 327 -18.80 0.17 -7.61
CA GLU A 327 -18.03 -1.05 -7.87
C GLU A 327 -17.39 -1.66 -6.60
N ASN A 328 -17.33 -0.92 -5.48
CA ASN A 328 -16.92 -1.45 -4.17
C ASN A 328 -18.06 -1.29 -3.14
N ALA A 329 -19.19 -1.95 -3.42
CA ALA A 329 -20.37 -1.95 -2.55
C ALA A 329 -20.05 -2.33 -1.09
N GLU A 330 -19.05 -3.20 -0.86
CA GLU A 330 -18.48 -3.48 0.46
C GLU A 330 -17.34 -2.50 0.82
N LYS A 331 -17.55 -1.74 1.91
CA LYS A 331 -16.71 -0.61 2.32
C LYS A 331 -15.25 -0.98 2.60
N ILE A 332 -14.33 -0.27 1.94
CA ILE A 332 -12.89 -0.34 2.18
C ILE A 332 -12.60 -0.02 3.65
N THR A 333 -11.82 -0.87 4.31
CA THR A 333 -11.46 -0.72 5.72
C THR A 333 -10.18 0.11 5.87
N PHE A 334 -10.30 1.31 6.41
CA PHE A 334 -9.16 2.14 6.81
C PHE A 334 -9.11 2.31 8.34
N PRO A 335 -8.05 1.83 9.02
CA PRO A 335 -7.85 2.09 10.45
C PRO A 335 -7.38 3.53 10.66
N ARG A 336 -8.32 4.49 10.80
CA ARG A 336 -8.02 5.94 10.88
C ARG A 336 -6.98 6.28 11.97
N GLU A 337 -7.00 5.60 13.12
CA GLU A 337 -5.97 5.76 14.16
C GLU A 337 -4.55 5.49 13.65
N ALA A 338 -4.37 4.44 12.84
CA ALA A 338 -3.08 4.09 12.27
C ALA A 338 -2.67 5.04 11.14
N LEU A 339 -3.63 5.61 10.42
CA LEU A 339 -3.42 6.64 9.41
C LEU A 339 -2.97 7.97 10.05
N GLN A 340 -3.64 8.41 11.12
CA GLN A 340 -3.30 9.60 11.89
C GLN A 340 -1.95 9.46 12.63
N GLN A 341 -1.66 8.28 13.18
CA GLN A 341 -0.31 7.96 13.68
C GLN A 341 0.73 7.99 12.55
N GLY A 342 0.38 7.51 11.35
CA GLY A 342 1.22 7.59 10.15
C GLY A 342 1.54 9.02 9.73
N ILE A 343 0.55 9.91 9.76
CA ILE A 343 0.71 11.35 9.48
C ILE A 343 1.67 11.99 10.50
N HIS A 344 1.49 11.73 11.80
CA HIS A 344 2.40 12.20 12.83
C HIS A 344 3.82 11.64 12.65
N ASN A 345 3.94 10.34 12.39
CA ASN A 345 5.21 9.67 12.12
C ASN A 345 5.93 10.30 10.91
N ALA A 346 5.21 10.60 9.83
CA ALA A 346 5.78 11.21 8.62
C ALA A 346 6.31 12.63 8.87
N LEU A 347 5.61 13.42 9.70
CA LEU A 347 6.07 14.73 10.16
C LEU A 347 7.38 14.61 10.96
N VAL A 348 7.43 13.72 11.95
CA VAL A 348 8.60 13.52 12.82
C VAL A 348 9.80 12.93 12.04
N THR A 349 9.57 12.15 10.98
CA THR A 349 10.65 11.64 10.10
C THR A 349 10.96 12.54 8.91
N GLU A 350 10.47 13.79 8.89
CA GLU A 350 10.65 14.78 7.81
C GLU A 350 10.20 14.31 6.39
N ASN A 351 9.33 13.28 6.30
CA ASN A 351 9.01 12.60 5.04
C ASN A 351 7.76 13.20 4.35
N ALA A 352 7.97 14.30 3.62
CA ALA A 352 6.90 15.02 2.91
C ALA A 352 6.17 14.19 1.81
N PRO A 353 6.83 13.32 1.01
CA PRO A 353 6.14 12.46 0.03
C PRO A 353 5.15 11.47 0.67
N VAL A 354 5.52 10.84 1.78
CA VAL A 354 4.59 9.99 2.55
C VAL A 354 3.49 10.81 3.17
N LEU A 355 3.80 11.97 3.77
CA LEU A 355 2.81 12.86 4.37
C LEU A 355 1.69 13.22 3.37
N SER A 356 2.05 13.64 2.15
CA SER A 356 1.05 13.92 1.09
C SER A 356 0.25 12.67 0.70
N THR A 357 0.91 11.52 0.59
CA THR A 357 0.24 10.25 0.24
C THR A 357 -0.76 9.79 1.32
N LEU A 358 -0.42 9.93 2.60
CA LEU A 358 -1.30 9.58 3.73
C LEU A 358 -2.45 10.57 3.89
N LEU A 359 -2.23 11.88 3.73
CA LEU A 359 -3.29 12.88 3.77
C LEU A 359 -4.26 12.72 2.57
N LYS A 360 -3.75 12.37 1.38
CA LYS A 360 -4.59 12.00 0.22
C LYS A 360 -5.46 10.76 0.51
N LEU A 361 -4.97 9.82 1.32
CA LEU A 361 -5.76 8.66 1.76
C LEU A 361 -6.79 9.01 2.85
N ASP A 362 -6.48 9.86 3.84
CA ASP A 362 -7.44 10.26 4.90
C ASP A 362 -8.59 11.11 4.32
N GLU A 363 -8.30 12.03 3.40
CA GLU A 363 -9.33 12.81 2.70
C GLU A 363 -10.19 11.93 1.79
N PHE A 364 -9.58 11.06 0.96
CA PHE A 364 -10.34 10.13 0.13
C PHE A 364 -11.25 9.25 0.97
N TYR A 365 -10.72 8.66 2.06
CA TYR A 365 -11.51 7.81 2.95
C TYR A 365 -12.66 8.57 3.61
N PHE A 366 -12.38 9.75 4.18
CA PHE A 366 -13.39 10.62 4.79
C PHE A 366 -14.51 10.95 3.79
N ARG A 367 -14.18 11.39 2.58
CA ARG A 367 -15.19 11.71 1.56
C ARG A 367 -15.92 10.46 1.06
N SER A 368 -15.25 9.31 0.96
CA SER A 368 -15.89 8.02 0.62
C SER A 368 -16.94 7.57 1.65
N LEU A 369 -16.86 8.03 2.91
CA LEU A 369 -17.89 7.82 3.93
C LEU A 369 -19.03 8.85 3.89
N HIS A 370 -18.78 10.06 3.38
CA HIS A 370 -19.64 11.22 3.59
C HIS A 370 -20.31 11.80 2.34
N THR A 371 -19.85 11.49 1.12
CA THR A 371 -20.61 11.81 -0.11
C THR A 371 -21.94 11.04 -0.10
N PRO A 372 -23.11 11.66 -0.30
CA PRO A 372 -24.39 10.95 -0.37
C PRO A 372 -24.60 10.27 -1.74
N ASP A 373 -25.35 9.16 -1.73
CA ASP A 373 -25.84 8.48 -2.93
C ASP A 373 -27.11 9.18 -3.46
N ASP A 374 -27.23 9.37 -4.77
CA ASP A 374 -28.28 10.24 -5.36
C ASP A 374 -29.72 9.78 -5.04
N ASP A 375 -29.95 8.47 -4.90
CA ASP A 375 -31.25 7.92 -4.48
C ASP A 375 -31.64 8.36 -3.06
N THR A 376 -30.68 8.57 -2.16
CA THR A 376 -30.97 9.02 -0.79
C THR A 376 -31.33 10.51 -0.74
N GLN A 377 -30.70 11.33 -1.59
CA GLN A 377 -31.08 12.74 -1.75
C GLN A 377 -32.48 12.86 -2.36
N ARG A 378 -32.75 12.13 -3.45
CA ARG A 378 -34.04 12.18 -4.17
C ARG A 378 -35.22 11.65 -3.36
N ARG A 379 -35.04 10.65 -2.50
CA ARG A 379 -36.14 10.06 -1.71
C ARG A 379 -36.57 10.89 -0.51
N ASN A 380 -35.64 11.62 0.12
CA ASN A 380 -35.91 12.28 1.40
C ASN A 380 -36.10 13.80 1.30
N GLY A 381 -35.56 14.47 0.26
CA GLY A 381 -35.64 15.93 0.14
C GLY A 381 -34.89 16.71 1.24
N ILE A 382 -34.00 16.02 1.99
CA ILE A 382 -33.15 16.61 3.01
C ILE A 382 -31.82 16.98 2.36
N GLU A 383 -31.42 18.24 2.50
CA GLU A 383 -30.07 18.69 2.15
C GLU A 383 -29.05 18.02 3.09
N PHE A 384 -28.28 17.09 2.53
CA PHE A 384 -27.23 16.39 3.28
C PHE A 384 -26.01 17.30 3.44
N GLU A 385 -25.90 17.97 4.58
CA GLU A 385 -24.64 18.59 5.05
C GLU A 385 -23.51 17.55 4.95
N THR A 386 -22.64 17.70 3.95
CA THR A 386 -21.44 16.86 3.84
C THR A 386 -20.38 17.47 4.76
N PRO A 387 -19.98 16.81 5.86
CA PRO A 387 -19.12 17.44 6.86
C PRO A 387 -17.77 17.88 6.29
N LEU A 388 -17.23 18.97 6.85
CA LEU A 388 -15.92 19.49 6.48
C LEU A 388 -14.81 18.48 6.84
N TYR A 389 -13.95 18.17 5.88
CA TYR A 389 -12.74 17.38 6.11
C TYR A 389 -11.81 18.13 7.06
N THR A 390 -11.36 17.46 8.12
CA THR A 390 -10.60 18.09 9.21
C THR A 390 -9.41 17.26 9.66
N ILE A 391 -8.26 17.93 9.74
CA ILE A 391 -6.97 17.41 10.19
C ILE A 391 -6.73 17.85 11.64
N PRO A 392 -6.31 16.97 12.57
CA PRO A 392 -5.99 17.37 13.94
C PRO A 392 -4.97 18.51 14.07
N ALA A 393 -5.31 19.53 14.86
CA ALA A 393 -4.48 20.72 15.09
C ALA A 393 -3.06 20.41 15.60
N ASP A 394 -2.89 19.31 16.35
CA ASP A 394 -1.58 18.89 16.85
C ASP A 394 -0.60 18.47 15.74
N HIS A 395 -1.09 18.11 14.54
CA HIS A 395 -0.22 17.91 13.37
C HIS A 395 0.36 19.23 12.87
N PHE A 396 -0.41 20.32 12.86
CA PHE A 396 0.10 21.66 12.51
C PHE A 396 1.13 22.16 13.53
N ARG A 397 0.86 21.97 14.83
CA ARG A 397 1.85 22.26 15.91
C ARG A 397 3.13 21.44 15.75
N THR A 398 3.00 20.14 15.51
CA THR A 398 4.14 19.24 15.25
C THR A 398 4.93 19.70 14.02
N ALA A 399 4.24 20.04 12.93
CA ALA A 399 4.85 20.56 11.71
C ALA A 399 5.59 21.88 11.96
N ALA A 400 4.98 22.83 12.67
CA ALA A 400 5.61 24.11 13.02
C ALA A 400 6.91 23.91 13.81
N ARG A 401 6.90 23.05 14.86
CA ARG A 401 8.09 22.69 15.64
C ARG A 401 9.19 22.09 14.77
N VAL A 402 8.86 21.07 13.98
CA VAL A 402 9.82 20.40 13.09
C VAL A 402 10.37 21.37 12.03
N CYS A 403 9.53 22.23 11.45
CA CYS A 403 9.98 23.23 10.48
C CYS A 403 10.97 24.24 11.10
N ARG A 404 10.74 24.71 12.34
CA ARG A 404 11.68 25.57 13.08
C ARG A 404 13.01 24.85 13.34
N GLU A 405 12.96 23.62 13.84
CA GLU A 405 14.18 22.82 14.04
C GLU A 405 14.98 22.60 12.73
N ILE A 406 14.31 22.43 11.58
CA ILE A 406 14.98 22.31 10.29
C ILE A 406 15.60 23.65 9.86
N ILE A 407 14.90 24.78 10.04
CA ILE A 407 15.43 26.13 9.74
C ILE A 407 16.70 26.40 10.56
N ASP A 408 16.65 26.17 11.88
CA ASP A 408 17.79 26.34 12.80
C ASP A 408 18.98 25.46 12.42
N ARG A 409 18.73 24.23 11.95
CA ARG A 409 19.77 23.26 11.52
C ARG A 409 20.34 23.54 10.14
N ARG A 410 19.55 24.07 9.20
CA ARG A 410 19.90 24.16 7.77
C ARG A 410 20.18 25.59 7.27
N GLY A 411 19.91 26.62 8.07
CA GLY A 411 20.55 27.93 7.92
C GLY A 411 20.24 28.70 6.63
N GLY A 412 18.98 28.67 6.14
CA GLY A 412 18.52 29.62 5.12
C GLY A 412 17.50 29.10 4.10
N ASP A 413 17.42 27.79 3.85
CA ASP A 413 16.44 27.22 2.92
C ASP A 413 15.05 27.08 3.56
N HIS A 414 14.37 28.21 3.71
CA HIS A 414 13.00 28.28 4.22
C HIS A 414 12.00 27.54 3.31
N ARG A 415 12.31 27.36 2.01
CA ARG A 415 11.42 26.71 1.04
C ARG A 415 11.32 25.20 1.30
N ASN A 416 12.44 24.48 1.39
CA ASN A 416 12.41 23.06 1.73
C ASN A 416 12.08 22.84 3.22
N SER A 417 12.54 23.71 4.12
CA SER A 417 12.30 23.55 5.56
C SER A 417 10.82 23.66 5.93
N THR A 418 10.02 24.44 5.19
CA THR A 418 8.56 24.57 5.41
C THR A 418 7.70 23.59 4.60
N ARG A 419 8.30 22.66 3.84
CA ARG A 419 7.57 21.74 2.94
C ARG A 419 6.50 20.90 3.65
N LEU A 420 6.76 20.47 4.89
CA LEU A 420 5.80 19.69 5.69
C LEU A 420 4.54 20.50 6.02
N PHE A 421 4.71 21.75 6.45
CA PHE A 421 3.60 22.64 6.78
C PHE A 421 2.77 23.01 5.54
N ARG A 422 3.45 23.26 4.40
CA ARG A 422 2.80 23.49 3.10
C ARG A 422 1.94 22.30 2.64
N VAL A 423 2.36 21.06 2.93
CA VAL A 423 1.59 19.85 2.60
C VAL A 423 0.34 19.71 3.49
N LEU A 424 0.38 20.15 4.75
CA LEU A 424 -0.82 20.18 5.61
C LEU A 424 -1.82 21.24 5.15
N LEU A 425 -1.36 22.47 4.87
CA LEU A 425 -2.21 23.56 4.34
C LEU A 425 -2.92 23.16 3.03
N HIS A 426 -2.20 22.48 2.13
CA HIS A 426 -2.74 22.00 0.85
C HIS A 426 -3.69 20.79 1.00
N ALA A 427 -3.73 20.15 2.17
CA ALA A 427 -4.69 19.06 2.47
C ALA A 427 -5.97 19.59 3.14
N SER A 428 -5.86 20.62 3.98
CA SER A 428 -6.97 21.50 4.41
C SER A 428 -6.38 22.70 5.15
N ALA A 429 -6.60 23.90 4.62
CA ALA A 429 -6.20 25.15 5.29
C ALA A 429 -7.14 25.48 6.45
N GLU A 430 -8.42 25.09 6.32
CA GLU A 430 -9.52 25.27 7.28
C GLU A 430 -9.29 24.49 8.59
N SER A 431 -8.40 23.50 8.57
CA SER A 431 -8.00 22.71 9.73
C SER A 431 -6.97 23.40 10.64
N LEU A 432 -6.45 24.56 10.22
CA LEU A 432 -5.53 25.37 11.02
C LEU A 432 -6.28 25.96 12.24
N PRO A 433 -5.75 25.90 13.46
CA PRO A 433 -6.34 26.62 14.60
C PRO A 433 -6.07 28.13 14.50
N ALA A 434 -7.13 28.95 14.40
CA ALA A 434 -7.04 30.39 14.15
C ALA A 434 -6.25 31.16 15.22
N ASP A 435 -6.48 30.89 16.51
CA ASP A 435 -5.90 31.62 17.64
C ASP A 435 -4.71 30.88 18.29
N ASP A 436 -3.92 30.11 17.54
CA ASP A 436 -2.81 29.32 18.10
C ASP A 436 -1.48 30.08 18.13
N PRO A 437 -0.96 30.44 19.32
CA PRO A 437 0.21 31.31 19.44
C PRO A 437 1.52 30.62 19.00
N GLU A 438 1.58 29.29 18.97
CA GLU A 438 2.77 28.58 18.45
C GLU A 438 2.84 28.71 16.92
N ILE A 439 1.68 28.69 16.25
CA ILE A 439 1.58 28.89 14.81
C ILE A 439 1.77 30.37 14.44
N THR A 440 1.21 31.32 15.22
CA THR A 440 1.48 32.76 15.02
C THR A 440 2.97 33.07 15.16
N GLN A 441 3.65 32.52 16.16
CA GLN A 441 5.10 32.69 16.31
C GLN A 441 5.87 32.06 15.13
N PHE A 442 5.48 30.86 14.68
CA PHE A 442 6.07 30.22 13.51
C PHE A 442 5.90 31.05 12.22
N ALA A 443 4.73 31.66 12.01
CA ALA A 443 4.49 32.54 10.86
C ALA A 443 5.42 33.77 10.87
N MET A 444 5.61 34.38 12.05
CA MET A 444 6.54 35.51 12.23
C MET A 444 8.01 35.09 12.07
N ASP A 445 8.40 33.91 12.59
CA ASP A 445 9.77 33.39 12.48
C ASP A 445 10.16 33.03 11.03
N VAL A 446 9.22 32.48 10.25
CA VAL A 446 9.45 32.10 8.85
C VAL A 446 9.50 33.32 7.92
N GLY A 447 8.62 34.29 8.13
CA GLY A 447 8.50 35.48 7.29
C GLY A 447 8.28 35.18 5.80
N GLY A 448 8.66 36.14 4.95
CA GLY A 448 8.46 36.05 3.49
C GLY A 448 6.97 35.89 3.10
N SER A 449 6.72 35.42 1.87
CA SER A 449 5.35 35.26 1.36
C SER A 449 4.52 34.24 2.16
N LEU A 450 5.13 33.15 2.62
CA LEU A 450 4.45 32.14 3.45
C LEU A 450 4.07 32.69 4.82
N GLY A 451 4.95 33.44 5.49
CA GLY A 451 4.67 34.03 6.80
C GLY A 451 3.56 35.08 6.73
N SER A 452 3.59 35.98 5.74
CA SER A 452 2.53 36.98 5.56
C SER A 452 1.20 36.34 5.19
N TRP A 453 1.18 35.40 4.23
CA TRP A 453 -0.05 34.71 3.82
C TRP A 453 -0.64 33.84 4.94
N LEU A 454 0.19 33.27 5.82
CA LEU A 454 -0.30 32.49 6.97
C LEU A 454 -0.97 33.40 8.02
N LEU A 455 -0.49 34.62 8.20
CA LEU A 455 -1.15 35.63 9.05
C LEU A 455 -2.44 36.16 8.40
N ASP A 456 -2.44 36.43 7.09
CA ASP A 456 -3.66 36.75 6.31
C ASP A 456 -4.73 35.64 6.48
N LEU A 457 -4.31 34.37 6.32
CA LEU A 457 -5.17 33.19 6.48
C LEU A 457 -5.78 33.11 7.87
N MET A 458 -4.99 33.28 8.94
CA MET A 458 -5.48 33.17 10.32
C MET A 458 -6.55 34.23 10.64
N MET A 459 -6.46 35.42 10.03
CA MET A 459 -7.48 36.47 10.15
C MET A 459 -8.78 36.15 9.39
N GLU A 460 -8.71 35.56 8.20
CA GLU A 460 -9.90 35.20 7.41
C GLU A 460 -10.51 33.84 7.80
N LEU A 461 -9.77 32.99 8.53
CA LEU A 461 -10.13 31.60 8.81
C LEU A 461 -11.56 31.38 9.36
N PRO A 462 -12.08 32.18 10.31
CA PRO A 462 -13.44 31.98 10.83
C PRO A 462 -14.52 32.09 9.74
N HIS A 463 -14.31 32.97 8.74
CA HIS A 463 -15.22 33.13 7.60
C HIS A 463 -15.04 32.01 6.58
N LEU A 464 -13.80 31.58 6.32
CA LEU A 464 -13.49 30.46 5.42
C LEU A 464 -14.05 29.14 5.95
N VAL A 465 -13.95 28.89 7.26
CA VAL A 465 -14.52 27.71 7.94
C VAL A 465 -16.05 27.74 7.92
N ALA A 466 -16.68 28.91 8.01
CA ALA A 466 -18.14 29.02 7.85
C ALA A 466 -18.56 28.69 6.40
N HIS A 467 -17.92 29.32 5.41
CA HIS A 467 -18.21 29.08 3.99
C HIS A 467 -17.97 27.61 3.59
N ALA A 468 -16.90 26.98 4.07
CA ALA A 468 -16.59 25.58 3.78
C ALA A 468 -17.51 24.56 4.50
N ARG A 469 -18.34 25.00 5.45
CA ARG A 469 -19.43 24.18 6.02
C ARG A 469 -20.71 24.31 5.20
N GLU A 470 -21.06 25.52 4.78
CA GLU A 470 -22.22 25.80 3.93
C GLU A 470 -22.04 25.20 2.51
N ASN A 471 -20.83 25.31 1.96
CA ASN A 471 -20.44 24.71 0.70
C ASN A 471 -19.10 23.95 0.88
N PRO A 472 -19.13 22.64 1.11
CA PRO A 472 -17.93 21.81 1.22
C PRO A 472 -17.02 21.86 -0.02
N GLY A 473 -17.57 22.13 -1.22
CA GLY A 473 -16.80 22.36 -2.45
C GLY A 473 -16.11 23.73 -2.51
N GLY A 474 -16.49 24.67 -1.64
CA GLY A 474 -15.87 25.97 -1.44
C GLY A 474 -14.68 25.96 -0.46
N SER A 475 -14.25 24.78 0.01
CA SER A 475 -13.00 24.62 0.76
C SER A 475 -11.82 25.08 -0.12
N MET A 476 -10.89 25.86 0.45
CA MET A 476 -9.73 26.45 -0.22
C MET A 476 -8.88 25.42 -0.98
N PHE A 477 -8.76 24.21 -0.41
CA PHE A 477 -8.20 23.05 -1.09
C PHE A 477 -9.20 21.89 -1.06
N TYR A 478 -10.20 21.94 -1.92
CA TYR A 478 -11.12 20.83 -2.12
C TYR A 478 -10.44 19.77 -2.99
N LEU A 479 -10.29 18.53 -2.49
CA LEU A 479 -9.81 17.40 -3.30
C LEU A 479 -8.41 17.66 -3.92
N TRP A 480 -7.54 18.34 -3.17
CA TRP A 480 -6.21 18.85 -3.60
C TRP A 480 -6.25 19.80 -4.81
N SER A 481 -7.41 20.38 -5.11
CA SER A 481 -7.58 21.41 -6.14
C SER A 481 -7.83 22.78 -5.49
N PRO A 482 -7.06 23.84 -5.84
CA PRO A 482 -7.21 25.16 -5.25
C PRO A 482 -8.56 25.81 -5.63
N GLN A 483 -9.26 26.38 -4.65
CA GLN A 483 -10.54 27.08 -4.84
C GLN A 483 -10.45 28.55 -4.36
N GLY A 484 -10.99 29.46 -5.16
CA GLY A 484 -11.09 30.89 -4.79
C GLY A 484 -9.77 31.65 -4.74
N GLY A 485 -9.86 32.92 -4.33
CA GLY A 485 -8.77 33.90 -4.43
C GLY A 485 -7.56 33.59 -3.53
N MET A 486 -7.78 33.18 -2.29
CA MET A 486 -6.68 32.91 -1.33
C MET A 486 -5.88 31.66 -1.71
N ALA A 487 -6.53 30.62 -2.28
CA ALA A 487 -5.83 29.47 -2.86
C ALA A 487 -5.03 29.86 -4.11
N GLY A 488 -5.59 30.74 -4.96
CA GLY A 488 -4.87 31.31 -6.11
C GLY A 488 -3.59 32.05 -5.69
N ARG A 489 -3.69 32.92 -4.68
CA ARG A 489 -2.53 33.57 -4.04
C ARG A 489 -1.53 32.56 -3.51
N TYR A 490 -1.96 31.51 -2.80
CA TYR A 490 -1.06 30.47 -2.31
C TYR A 490 -0.30 29.76 -3.44
N VAL A 491 -1.00 29.36 -4.51
CA VAL A 491 -0.37 28.69 -5.64
C VAL A 491 0.64 29.60 -6.34
N GLN A 492 0.34 30.91 -6.46
CA GLN A 492 1.20 31.89 -7.12
C GLN A 492 2.38 32.38 -6.27
N GLU A 493 2.16 32.66 -4.98
CA GLU A 493 3.13 33.32 -4.08
C GLU A 493 3.97 32.32 -3.25
N ILE A 494 3.54 31.06 -3.15
CA ILE A 494 4.13 30.04 -2.26
C ILE A 494 4.43 28.73 -3.00
N SER A 495 3.68 28.36 -4.05
CA SER A 495 3.83 27.08 -4.77
C SER A 495 4.55 27.20 -6.13
N GLU A 496 5.62 27.99 -6.20
CA GLU A 496 6.40 28.20 -7.44
C GLU A 496 7.09 26.91 -7.95
N GLY A 497 6.47 26.22 -8.90
CA GLY A 497 7.08 25.17 -9.72
C GLY A 497 6.28 23.87 -9.80
N ARG A 498 6.23 23.26 -10.99
CA ARG A 498 5.52 21.99 -11.25
C ARG A 498 6.24 20.74 -10.70
N ASP A 499 7.40 20.92 -10.07
CA ASP A 499 8.33 19.85 -9.75
C ASP A 499 8.08 19.24 -8.36
N GLY A 500 7.65 17.97 -8.33
CA GLY A 500 7.68 17.14 -7.11
C GLY A 500 6.42 17.11 -6.24
N MET A 501 5.29 17.67 -6.71
CA MET A 501 3.95 17.35 -6.20
C MET A 501 3.02 17.01 -7.37
N GLY A 502 3.03 15.75 -7.77
CA GLY A 502 2.25 15.27 -8.91
C GLY A 502 0.74 15.40 -8.71
N CYS A 503 0.15 16.42 -9.34
CA CYS A 503 -1.21 16.35 -9.86
C CYS A 503 -1.20 15.50 -11.13
N VAL A 504 -1.10 14.18 -10.97
CA VAL A 504 -1.34 13.22 -12.05
C VAL A 504 -2.85 13.18 -12.29
N LEU A 505 -3.27 13.60 -13.48
CA LEU A 505 -4.66 13.60 -13.95
C LEU A 505 -5.13 12.21 -14.37
#